data_AF-A0AAD3NBC0-F1
#
_entry.id   AF-A0AAD3NBC0-F1
#
_cell.length_a   1.000
_cell.length_b   1.000
_cell.length_c   1.000
_cell.angle_alpha   90.00
_cell.angle_beta   90.00
_cell.angle_gamma   90.00
#
_symmetry.space_group_name_H-M   'P 1'
#
loop_
_entity.id
_entity.type
_entity.pdbx_description
1 polymer ?
#
loop_
_entity_poly.entity_id
_entity_poly.type
_entity_poly.pdbx_seq_one_letter_code
_entity_poly.pdbx_strand_id
1 'polypeptide(L)'
;MASNTATMGNLPSGIGICTTIPDILYLPELIFGGLVWILVACTLVVPANPQGWVMFVSVFCFVMTFIWMVVFACGGHHNKGSWAAADFAYHGIAAFFYLSASVALAKVTLEMKDGSNFQNYQLDISAVVFSYVATLLYFVHTILSAIRWKSF
;
A
#
# COMPACT_ATOMS: atom_id res chain seq x y z
N MET A 1 -9.24 -7.61 29.10
CA MET A 1 -8.87 -6.50 28.20
C MET A 1 -7.44 -6.12 28.49
N ALA A 2 -6.48 -6.67 27.74
CA ALA A 2 -5.08 -6.25 27.84
C ALA A 2 -4.89 -5.04 26.92
N SER A 3 -4.42 -3.94 27.52
CA SER A 3 -4.18 -2.66 26.87
C SER A 3 -3.01 -2.75 25.89
N ASN A 4 -3.29 -2.66 24.58
CA ASN A 4 -2.32 -2.57 23.48
C ASN A 4 -1.49 -1.27 23.48
N THR A 5 -1.55 -0.46 24.54
CA THR A 5 -0.88 0.84 24.64
C THR A 5 0.56 0.79 25.17
N ALA A 6 1.05 -0.39 25.57
CA ALA A 6 2.37 -0.51 26.22
C ALA A 6 3.56 -0.80 25.27
N THR A 7 3.34 -1.01 23.96
CA THR A 7 4.37 -1.41 22.98
C THR A 7 4.63 -0.37 21.88
N MET A 8 4.27 0.89 22.08
CA MET A 8 4.47 1.95 21.06
C MET A 8 5.92 2.47 20.93
N GLY A 9 6.84 2.05 21.83
CA GLY A 9 8.24 2.50 21.85
C GLY A 9 9.27 1.49 21.33
N ASN A 10 8.84 0.32 20.83
CA ASN A 10 9.75 -0.69 20.32
C ASN A 10 9.28 -1.22 18.97
N LEU A 11 10.21 -1.32 18.02
CA LEU A 11 9.98 -1.93 16.73
C LEU A 11 9.87 -3.47 16.87
N PRO A 12 8.74 -4.10 16.54
CA PRO A 12 8.57 -5.54 16.67
C PRO A 12 9.34 -6.27 15.56
N SER A 13 9.98 -7.39 15.90
CA SER A 13 10.71 -8.27 14.98
C SER A 13 10.09 -9.68 14.94
N GLY A 14 10.27 -10.41 13.84
CA GLY A 14 9.73 -11.76 13.68
C GLY A 14 8.20 -11.82 13.51
N ILE A 15 7.53 -12.84 14.09
CA ILE A 15 6.06 -13.06 13.96
C ILE A 15 5.23 -11.91 14.57
N GLY A 16 5.83 -11.09 15.44
CA GLY A 16 5.18 -9.92 16.04
C GLY A 16 4.70 -8.87 15.02
N ILE A 17 5.24 -8.84 13.80
CA ILE A 17 4.78 -7.96 12.72
C ILE A 17 3.36 -8.29 12.27
N CYS A 18 2.95 -9.56 12.34
CA CYS A 18 1.60 -9.96 11.98
C CYS A 18 0.55 -9.62 13.05
N THR A 19 0.97 -9.13 14.22
CA THR A 19 0.10 -8.91 15.39
C THR A 19 0.23 -7.53 16.02
N THR A 20 1.24 -6.74 15.65
CA THR A 20 1.52 -5.44 16.26
C THR A 20 1.16 -4.31 15.28
N ILE A 21 0.41 -3.33 15.74
CA ILE A 21 0.10 -2.11 15.00
C ILE A 21 1.30 -1.17 15.11
N PRO A 22 1.82 -0.59 14.01
CA PRO A 22 1.25 -0.51 12.66
C PRO A 22 1.59 -1.64 11.69
N ASP A 23 2.58 -2.48 12.02
CA ASP A 23 3.22 -3.39 11.07
C ASP A 23 2.28 -4.51 10.55
N ILE A 24 1.14 -4.76 11.20
CA ILE A 24 0.07 -5.62 10.67
C ILE A 24 -0.46 -5.13 9.31
N LEU A 25 -0.33 -3.83 9.00
CA LEU A 25 -0.82 -3.22 7.77
C LEU A 25 0.01 -3.58 6.53
N TYR A 26 1.26 -4.03 6.69
CA TYR A 26 2.08 -4.51 5.57
C TYR A 26 1.42 -5.65 4.79
N LEU A 27 0.72 -6.56 5.48
CA LEU A 27 0.02 -7.70 4.88
C LEU A 27 -1.14 -7.29 3.95
N PRO A 28 -2.16 -6.55 4.42
CA PRO A 28 -3.23 -6.08 3.56
C PRO A 28 -2.71 -5.13 2.47
N GLU A 29 -1.71 -4.28 2.74
CA GLU A 29 -1.08 -3.45 1.70
C GLU A 29 -0.47 -4.27 0.57
N LEU A 30 0.21 -5.38 0.90
CA LEU A 30 0.77 -6.31 -0.08
C LEU A 30 -0.33 -7.03 -0.86
N ILE A 31 -1.40 -7.48 -0.19
CA ILE A 31 -2.52 -8.18 -0.84
C ILE A 31 -3.25 -7.24 -1.80
N PHE A 32 -3.72 -6.08 -1.33
CA PHE A 32 -4.46 -5.15 -2.17
C PHE A 32 -3.58 -4.52 -3.24
N GLY A 33 -2.33 -4.17 -2.92
CA GLY A 33 -1.38 -3.72 -3.92
C GLY A 33 -1.10 -4.79 -4.98
N GLY A 34 -0.96 -6.04 -4.56
CA GLY A 34 -0.85 -7.22 -5.42
C GLY A 34 -1.99 -7.34 -6.43
N LEU A 35 -3.22 -7.28 -5.91
CA LEU A 35 -4.43 -7.37 -6.71
C LEU A 35 -4.52 -6.25 -7.76
N VAL A 36 -4.16 -5.01 -7.41
CA VAL A 36 -4.23 -3.87 -8.33
C VAL A 36 -3.38 -4.09 -9.57
N TRP A 37 -2.09 -4.40 -9.43
CA TRP A 37 -1.25 -4.58 -10.61
C TRP A 37 -1.58 -5.88 -11.37
N ILE A 38 -2.04 -6.95 -10.71
CA ILE A 38 -2.50 -8.16 -11.42
C ILE A 38 -3.70 -7.83 -12.31
N LEU A 39 -4.69 -7.11 -11.78
CA LEU A 39 -5.90 -6.74 -12.53
C LEU A 39 -5.61 -5.79 -13.69
N VAL A 40 -4.73 -4.80 -13.47
CA VAL A 40 -4.27 -3.88 -14.54
C VAL A 40 -3.43 -4.61 -15.59
N ALA A 41 -2.69 -5.66 -15.21
CA ALA A 41 -1.96 -6.48 -16.18
C ALA A 41 -2.92 -7.33 -17.03
N CYS A 42 -4.02 -7.80 -16.45
CA CYS A 42 -5.05 -8.57 -17.17
C CYS A 42 -5.75 -7.73 -18.25
N THR A 43 -5.82 -6.41 -18.11
CA THR A 43 -6.35 -5.50 -19.15
C THR A 43 -5.30 -5.11 -20.19
N LEU A 44 -4.09 -5.70 -20.13
CA LEU A 44 -2.95 -5.44 -21.00
C LEU A 44 -2.47 -3.98 -20.96
N VAL A 45 -2.78 -3.25 -19.88
CA VAL A 45 -2.37 -1.85 -19.68
C VAL A 45 -2.84 -0.94 -20.83
N VAL A 46 -4.10 -1.11 -21.24
CA VAL A 46 -4.72 -0.31 -22.30
C VAL A 46 -5.72 0.67 -21.69
N PRO A 47 -5.60 2.00 -21.95
CA PRO A 47 -4.56 2.68 -22.72
C PRO A 47 -3.23 2.81 -21.96
N ALA A 48 -2.10 2.75 -22.67
CA ALA A 48 -0.77 2.79 -22.08
C ALA A 48 -0.52 4.00 -21.16
N ASN A 49 -1.09 5.15 -21.51
CA ASN A 49 -1.17 6.32 -20.64
C ASN A 49 -2.65 6.60 -20.34
N PRO A 50 -3.12 6.60 -19.08
CA PRO A 50 -2.35 6.57 -17.83
C PRO A 50 -2.19 5.20 -17.15
N GLN A 51 -2.64 4.06 -17.72
CA GLN A 51 -2.55 2.77 -17.00
C GLN A 51 -1.10 2.33 -16.70
N GLY A 52 -0.13 2.72 -17.52
CA GLY A 52 1.29 2.48 -17.24
C GLY A 52 1.76 3.14 -15.94
N TRP A 53 1.22 4.31 -15.60
CA TRP A 53 1.49 4.96 -14.30
C TRP A 53 0.91 4.15 -13.14
N VAL A 54 -0.32 3.66 -13.29
CA VAL A 54 -0.98 2.82 -12.28
C VAL A 54 -0.18 1.54 -12.02
N MET A 55 0.26 0.88 -13.10
CA MET A 55 1.11 -0.30 -13.03
C MET A 55 2.44 -0.01 -12.33
N PHE A 56 3.13 1.07 -12.72
CA PHE A 56 4.39 1.47 -12.11
C PHE A 56 4.24 1.70 -10.60
N VAL A 57 3.26 2.53 -10.19
CA VAL A 57 3.01 2.85 -8.78
C VAL A 57 2.73 1.58 -7.99
N SER A 58 1.84 0.72 -8.51
CA SER A 58 1.40 -0.45 -7.78
C SER A 58 2.52 -1.48 -7.58
N VAL A 59 3.31 -1.76 -8.62
CA VAL A 59 4.48 -2.67 -8.53
C VAL A 59 5.58 -2.07 -7.67
N PHE A 60 5.90 -0.79 -7.83
CA PHE A 60 6.93 -0.11 -7.03
C PHE A 60 6.62 -0.19 -5.54
N CYS A 61 5.40 0.21 -5.15
CA CYS A 61 4.97 0.15 -3.76
C CYS A 61 4.88 -1.31 -3.26
N PHE A 62 4.44 -2.26 -4.08
CA PHE A 62 4.41 -3.68 -3.69
C PHE A 62 5.82 -4.19 -3.33
N VAL A 63 6.81 -3.93 -4.19
CA VAL A 63 8.21 -4.37 -3.97
C VAL A 63 8.80 -3.69 -2.74
N MET A 64 8.60 -2.37 -2.60
CA MET A 64 9.15 -1.62 -1.47
C MET A 64 8.51 -2.04 -0.14
N THR A 65 7.19 -2.22 -0.10
CA THR A 65 6.45 -2.73 1.08
C THR A 65 6.89 -4.14 1.44
N PHE A 66 7.16 -4.99 0.44
CA PHE A 66 7.72 -6.33 0.68
C PHE A 66 9.14 -6.26 1.29
N ILE A 67 10.01 -5.40 0.77
CA ILE A 67 11.36 -5.18 1.33
C ILE A 67 11.26 -4.68 2.76
N TRP A 68 10.39 -3.71 3.04
CA TRP A 68 10.16 -3.18 4.39
C TRP A 68 9.72 -4.27 5.35
N MET A 69 8.73 -5.08 4.95
CA MET A 69 8.26 -6.21 5.75
C MET A 69 9.38 -7.19 6.08
N VAL A 70 10.26 -7.52 5.12
CA VAL A 70 11.43 -8.40 5.36
C VAL A 70 12.45 -7.75 6.30
N VAL A 71 12.78 -6.47 6.10
CA VAL A 71 13.76 -5.75 6.93
C VAL A 71 13.30 -5.67 8.38
N PHE A 72 12.02 -5.37 8.61
CA PHE A 72 11.43 -5.36 9.94
C PHE A 72 11.34 -6.77 10.51
N ALA A 73 11.00 -7.79 9.72
CA ALA A 73 10.93 -9.18 10.17
C ALA A 73 12.29 -9.70 10.63
N CYS A 74 13.36 -9.35 9.93
CA CYS A 74 14.73 -9.68 10.28
C CYS A 74 15.28 -8.86 11.46
N GLY A 75 14.56 -7.85 11.96
CA GLY A 75 15.00 -7.04 13.10
C GLY A 75 16.16 -6.08 12.82
N GLY A 76 16.46 -5.78 11.55
CA GLY A 76 17.62 -4.95 11.15
C GLY A 76 17.55 -3.49 11.60
N HIS A 77 16.41 -3.05 12.14
CA HIS A 77 16.15 -1.68 12.58
C HIS A 77 16.83 -1.27 13.91
N HIS A 78 17.27 -2.23 14.74
CA HIS A 78 17.89 -1.99 16.06
C HIS A 78 17.21 -0.88 16.92
N ASN A 79 15.88 -0.76 16.82
CA ASN A 79 15.06 0.24 17.51
C ASN A 79 15.49 1.72 17.35
N LYS A 80 16.11 2.11 16.24
CA LYS A 80 16.51 3.53 16.02
C LYS A 80 15.33 4.36 15.51
N GLY A 81 15.13 5.54 16.08
CA GLY A 81 14.10 6.50 15.62
C GLY A 81 14.23 6.91 14.14
N SER A 82 15.44 6.83 13.55
CA SER A 82 15.63 7.05 12.10
C SER A 82 14.88 6.05 11.21
N TRP A 83 14.69 4.80 11.67
CA TRP A 83 13.92 3.80 10.93
C TRP A 83 12.42 4.07 11.03
N ALA A 84 11.94 4.56 12.18
CA ALA A 84 10.56 5.00 12.34
C ALA A 84 10.24 6.22 11.45
N ALA A 85 11.19 7.16 11.31
CA ALA A 85 11.04 8.30 10.41
C ALA A 85 11.03 7.87 8.93
N ALA A 86 11.90 6.93 8.53
CA ALA A 86 11.96 6.42 7.16
C ALA A 86 10.68 5.64 6.79
N ASP A 87 10.16 4.84 7.71
CA ASP A 87 8.89 4.12 7.59
C ASP A 87 7.71 5.08 7.39
N PHE A 88 7.61 6.13 8.23
CA PHE A 88 6.62 7.19 8.07
C PHE A 88 6.71 7.87 6.68
N ALA A 89 7.93 8.26 6.27
CA ALA A 89 8.13 8.95 5.00
C ALA A 89 7.73 8.08 3.81
N TYR A 90 8.10 6.79 3.83
CA TYR A 90 7.74 5.84 2.78
C TYR A 90 6.23 5.67 2.66
N HIS A 91 5.52 5.35 3.74
CA HIS A 91 4.07 5.12 3.68
C HIS A 91 3.32 6.40 3.28
N GLY A 92 3.81 7.57 3.69
CA GLY A 92 3.24 8.85 3.26
C GLY A 92 3.37 9.07 1.76
N ILE A 93 4.55 8.85 1.19
CA ILE A 93 4.79 8.95 -0.26
C ILE A 93 3.96 7.90 -1.01
N ALA A 94 3.91 6.66 -0.50
CA ALA A 94 3.13 5.57 -1.08
C ALA A 94 1.63 5.90 -1.11
N ALA A 95 1.08 6.51 -0.07
CA ALA A 95 -0.31 6.97 -0.03
C ALA A 95 -0.62 8.00 -1.13
N PHE A 96 0.27 9.00 -1.33
CA PHE A 96 0.10 9.97 -2.41
C PHE A 96 0.22 9.34 -3.80
N PHE A 97 1.16 8.41 -3.99
CA PHE A 97 1.31 7.69 -5.25
C PHE A 97 0.07 6.82 -5.55
N TYR A 98 -0.41 6.04 -4.58
CA TYR A 98 -1.63 5.23 -4.75
C TYR A 98 -2.88 6.08 -4.97
N LEU A 99 -2.99 7.26 -4.33
CA LEU A 99 -4.06 8.20 -4.60
C LEU A 99 -4.01 8.69 -6.05
N SER A 100 -2.82 9.07 -6.55
CA SER A 100 -2.61 9.49 -7.95
C SER A 100 -2.98 8.37 -8.93
N ALA A 101 -2.52 7.14 -8.68
CA ALA A 101 -2.85 5.98 -9.49
C ALA A 101 -4.36 5.67 -9.47
N SER A 102 -5.01 5.76 -8.31
CA SER A 102 -6.44 5.49 -8.16
C SER A 102 -7.30 6.46 -8.95
N VAL A 103 -6.97 7.75 -8.93
CA VAL A 103 -7.69 8.76 -9.71
C VAL A 103 -7.52 8.53 -11.22
N ALA A 104 -6.29 8.23 -11.65
CA ALA A 104 -6.01 7.91 -13.05
C ALA A 104 -6.77 6.66 -13.53
N LEU A 105 -6.78 5.60 -12.71
CA LEU A 105 -7.49 4.36 -12.99
C LEU A 105 -9.01 4.57 -13.02
N ALA A 106 -9.57 5.34 -12.09
CA ALA A 106 -10.99 5.68 -12.07
C ALA A 106 -11.42 6.46 -13.32
N LYS A 107 -10.60 7.43 -13.75
CA LYS A 107 -10.83 8.20 -14.98
C LYS A 107 -10.87 7.29 -16.21
N VAL A 108 -9.89 6.40 -16.36
CA VAL A 108 -9.86 5.40 -17.44
C VAL A 108 -11.09 4.49 -17.41
N THR A 109 -11.47 4.01 -16.23
CA THR A 109 -12.64 3.13 -16.06
C THR A 109 -13.93 3.82 -16.49
N LEU A 110 -14.12 5.10 -16.14
CA LEU A 110 -15.29 5.87 -16.53
C LEU A 110 -15.38 6.09 -18.04
N GLU A 111 -14.24 6.29 -18.71
CA GLU A 111 -14.17 6.42 -20.18
C GLU A 111 -14.52 5.11 -20.91
N MET A 112 -14.32 3.95 -20.27
CA MET A 112 -14.66 2.65 -20.84
C MET A 112 -16.13 2.23 -20.67
N LYS A 113 -16.93 3.00 -19.91
CA LYS A 113 -18.32 2.65 -19.56
C LYS A 113 -19.22 2.38 -20.78
N ASP A 114 -19.00 3.10 -21.88
CA ASP A 114 -19.82 3.00 -23.09
C ASP A 114 -19.23 2.04 -24.15
N GLY A 115 -18.15 1.33 -23.82
CA GLY A 115 -17.43 0.41 -24.72
C GLY A 115 -18.00 -1.01 -24.77
N SER A 116 -17.63 -1.78 -25.81
CA SER A 116 -18.06 -3.17 -26.00
C SER A 116 -17.34 -4.21 -25.13
N ASN A 117 -16.24 -3.83 -24.46
CA ASN A 117 -15.41 -4.73 -23.64
C ASN A 117 -15.83 -4.75 -22.17
N PHE A 118 -17.00 -5.35 -21.91
CA PHE A 118 -17.58 -5.45 -20.57
C PHE A 118 -16.67 -6.16 -19.54
N GLN A 119 -15.90 -7.17 -19.97
CA GLN A 119 -14.97 -7.87 -19.08
C GLN A 119 -13.85 -6.97 -18.57
N ASN A 120 -13.21 -6.19 -19.44
CA ASN A 120 -12.15 -5.26 -19.04
C ASN A 120 -12.68 -4.16 -18.12
N TYR A 121 -13.90 -3.67 -18.40
CA TYR A 121 -14.57 -2.71 -17.54
C TYR A 121 -14.78 -3.25 -16.12
N GLN A 122 -15.21 -4.51 -15.96
CA GLN A 122 -15.36 -5.12 -14.63
C GLN A 122 -14.02 -5.31 -13.91
N LEU A 123 -12.97 -5.71 -14.64
CA LEU A 123 -11.60 -5.81 -14.09
C LEU A 123 -11.11 -4.45 -13.60
N ASP A 124 -11.25 -3.40 -14.41
CA ASP A 124 -10.85 -2.05 -14.04
C ASP A 124 -11.66 -1.50 -12.85
N ILE A 125 -12.97 -1.75 -12.76
CA ILE A 125 -13.77 -1.41 -11.56
C ILE A 125 -13.18 -2.07 -10.31
N SER A 126 -12.88 -3.37 -10.37
CA SER A 126 -12.32 -4.07 -9.22
C SER A 126 -10.94 -3.52 -8.84
N ALA A 127 -10.11 -3.19 -9.84
CA ALA A 127 -8.81 -2.58 -9.64
C ALA A 127 -8.93 -1.18 -8.99
N VAL A 128 -9.91 -0.36 -9.39
CA VAL A 128 -10.21 0.94 -8.75
C VAL A 128 -10.57 0.77 -7.28
N VAL A 129 -11.46 -0.18 -6.97
CA VAL A 129 -11.87 -0.41 -5.57
C VAL A 129 -10.66 -0.82 -4.74
N PHE A 130 -9.85 -1.77 -5.21
CA PHE A 130 -8.66 -2.20 -4.49
C PHE A 130 -7.58 -1.13 -4.41
N SER A 131 -7.43 -0.26 -5.41
CA SER A 131 -6.44 0.84 -5.37
C SER A 131 -6.82 1.91 -4.35
N TYR A 132 -8.12 2.20 -4.19
CA TYR A 132 -8.60 3.08 -3.11
C TYR A 132 -8.45 2.45 -1.72
N VAL A 133 -8.70 1.14 -1.60
CA VAL A 133 -8.43 0.41 -0.34
C VAL A 133 -6.93 0.44 -0.01
N ALA A 134 -6.05 0.21 -0.98
CA ALA A 134 -4.60 0.32 -0.80
C ALA A 134 -4.19 1.74 -0.38
N THR A 135 -4.73 2.77 -1.03
CA THR A 135 -4.53 4.18 -0.64
C THR A 135 -4.87 4.41 0.83
N LEU A 136 -6.04 3.91 1.27
CA LEU A 136 -6.50 4.07 2.65
C LEU A 136 -5.57 3.35 3.63
N LEU A 137 -5.13 2.14 3.30
CA LEU A 137 -4.21 1.37 4.13
C LEU A 137 -2.88 2.10 4.31
N TYR A 138 -2.24 2.53 3.22
CA TYR A 138 -1.01 3.32 3.27
C TYR A 138 -1.19 4.62 4.08
N PHE A 139 -2.33 5.28 3.95
CA PHE A 139 -2.62 6.50 4.71
C PHE A 139 -2.77 6.23 6.21
N VAL A 140 -3.51 5.19 6.59
CA VAL A 140 -3.66 4.78 8.00
C VAL A 140 -2.31 4.36 8.57
N HIS A 141 -1.51 3.60 7.82
CA HIS A 141 -0.16 3.21 8.20
C HIS A 141 0.70 4.45 8.43
N THR A 142 0.68 5.43 7.53
CA THR A 142 1.38 6.71 7.68
C THR A 142 1.04 7.40 9.00
N ILE A 143 -0.25 7.49 9.36
CA ILE A 143 -0.68 8.12 10.62
C ILE A 143 -0.11 7.36 11.82
N LEU A 144 -0.23 6.04 11.82
CA LEU A 144 0.25 5.22 12.93
C LEU A 144 1.78 5.25 13.05
N SER A 145 2.50 5.26 11.92
CA SER A 145 3.94 5.45 11.87
C SER A 145 4.37 6.82 12.36
N ALA A 146 3.59 7.88 12.08
CA ALA A 146 3.83 9.22 12.64
C ALA A 146 3.66 9.23 14.18
N ILE A 147 2.62 8.58 14.69
CA ILE A 147 2.39 8.43 16.15
C ILE A 147 3.54 7.65 16.77
N ARG A 148 3.98 6.54 16.15
CA ARG A 148 5.13 5.74 16.58
C ARG A 148 6.41 6.57 16.59
N TRP A 149 6.70 7.30 15.53
CA TRP A 149 7.89 8.15 15.43
C TRP A 149 7.93 9.23 16.51
N LYS A 150 6.79 9.85 16.84
CA LYS A 150 6.70 10.83 17.94
C LYS A 150 6.97 10.22 19.33
N SER A 151 6.78 8.91 19.49
CA SER A 151 7.00 8.20 20.75
C SER A 151 8.47 7.77 20.98
N PHE A 152 9.35 7.98 20.00
CA PHE A 152 10.80 7.81 20.11
C PHE A 152 11.47 9.10 20.59
#